data_AF-A0A925T922-F1
#
_entry.id   AF-A0A925T922-F1
#
_cell.length_a   1.000
_cell.length_b   1.000
_cell.length_c   1.000
_cell.angle_alpha   90.00
_cell.angle_beta   90.00
_cell.angle_gamma   90.00
#
_symmetry.space_group_name_H-M   'P 1'
#
loop_
_entity.id
_entity.type
_entity.pdbx_description
1 polymer ?
#
loop_
_entity_poly.entity_id
_entity_poly.type
_entity_poly.pdbx_seq_one_letter_code
_entity_poly.pdbx_strand_id
1 'polypeptide(L)'
;MDKILNAGRFIFPLSFILYVGLHLGKPAVGASFVPGFIPFPYFWNYFTAVCIVLFMISAVAAKYDKLAYTLMAVYVLLMAILIHIPRSMGHGIVVESMMANAAREQELEMINIFRNIMVTGALLGFAKYVAKDKRIIG
;
A
#
# COMPACT_ATOMS: atom_id res chain seq x y z
N MET A 1 13.48 19.87 -19.06
CA MET A 1 12.78 19.72 -17.77
C MET A 1 11.53 18.84 -17.92
N ASP A 2 10.69 19.08 -18.92
CA ASP A 2 9.41 18.38 -19.10
C ASP A 2 9.50 16.85 -19.19
N LYS A 3 10.55 16.31 -19.84
CA LYS A 3 10.77 14.85 -19.87
C LYS A 3 10.96 14.25 -18.47
N ILE A 4 11.66 14.97 -17.58
CA ILE A 4 11.90 14.56 -16.19
C ILE A 4 10.59 14.66 -15.40
N LEU A 5 9.85 15.76 -15.56
CA LEU A 5 8.56 15.95 -14.89
C LEU A 5 7.54 14.87 -15.33
N ASN A 6 7.50 14.55 -16.62
CA ASN A 6 6.64 13.52 -17.17
C ASN A 6 7.04 12.11 -16.70
N ALA A 7 8.27 11.87 -16.26
CA ALA A 7 8.66 10.57 -15.73
C ALA A 7 7.95 10.24 -14.41
N GLY A 8 7.50 11.24 -13.65
CA GLY A 8 6.78 11.06 -12.39
C GLY A 8 5.54 10.17 -12.50
N ARG A 9 4.83 10.22 -13.65
CA ARG A 9 3.67 9.36 -13.93
C ARG A 9 4.01 7.87 -13.97
N PHE A 10 5.27 7.52 -14.19
CA PHE A 10 5.76 6.15 -14.23
C PHE A 10 6.51 5.80 -12.94
N ILE A 11 7.40 6.67 -12.48
CA ILE A 11 8.22 6.45 -11.28
C ILE A 11 7.34 6.16 -10.06
N PHE A 12 6.28 6.94 -9.86
CA PHE A 12 5.41 6.78 -8.70
C PHE A 12 4.69 5.43 -8.65
N PRO A 13 3.85 5.04 -9.62
CA PRO A 13 3.19 3.74 -9.58
C PRO A 13 4.18 2.58 -9.63
N LEU A 14 5.25 2.66 -10.44
CA LEU A 14 6.24 1.58 -10.54
C LEU A 14 7.06 1.39 -9.25
N SER A 15 7.17 2.40 -8.39
CA SER A 15 7.82 2.24 -7.08
C SER A 15 7.12 1.17 -6.20
N PHE A 16 5.86 0.85 -6.48
CA PHE A 16 5.12 -0.19 -5.78
C PHE A 16 5.60 -1.61 -6.10
N ILE A 17 6.48 -1.80 -7.09
CA ILE A 17 7.08 -3.10 -7.40
C ILE A 17 7.82 -3.71 -6.19
N LEU A 18 8.39 -2.87 -5.33
CA LEU A 18 9.01 -3.31 -4.08
C LEU A 18 7.99 -4.05 -3.20
N TYR A 19 6.76 -3.54 -3.09
CA TYR A 19 5.72 -4.19 -2.30
C TYR A 19 5.30 -5.52 -2.91
N VAL A 20 5.22 -5.63 -4.24
CA VAL A 20 4.97 -6.93 -4.91
C VAL A 20 6.06 -7.93 -4.52
N GLY A 21 7.34 -7.52 -4.61
CA GLY A 21 8.47 -8.34 -4.18
C GLY A 21 8.39 -8.77 -2.71
N LEU A 22 7.93 -7.90 -1.81
CA LEU A 22 7.76 -8.23 -0.39
C LEU A 22 6.62 -9.23 -0.15
N HIS A 23 5.49 -9.10 -0.82
CA HIS A 23 4.38 -10.04 -0.67
C HIS A 23 4.73 -11.44 -1.19
N LEU A 24 5.58 -11.54 -2.22
CA LEU A 24 6.03 -12.81 -2.79
C LEU A 24 7.25 -13.40 -2.06
N GLY A 25 8.22 -12.56 -1.69
CA GLY A 25 9.48 -12.98 -1.09
C GLY A 25 9.46 -13.11 0.43
N LYS A 26 8.52 -12.44 1.11
CA LYS A 26 8.31 -12.52 2.57
C LYS A 26 6.82 -12.69 2.90
N PRO A 27 6.17 -13.75 2.41
CA PRO A 27 4.72 -13.92 2.54
C PRO A 27 4.24 -14.03 3.99
N ALA A 28 5.06 -14.60 4.89
CA ALA A 28 4.75 -14.66 6.33
C ALA A 28 4.65 -13.26 6.96
N VAL A 29 5.49 -12.32 6.52
CA VAL A 29 5.44 -10.93 6.99
C VAL A 29 4.14 -10.29 6.52
N GLY A 30 3.79 -10.38 5.23
CA GLY A 30 2.53 -9.83 4.72
C GLY A 30 1.29 -10.48 5.35
N ALA A 31 1.30 -11.80 5.55
CA ALA A 31 0.23 -12.52 6.24
C ALA A 31 0.03 -12.04 7.69
N SER A 32 1.10 -11.63 8.38
CA SER A 32 1.01 -11.09 9.74
C SER A 32 0.28 -9.74 9.84
N PHE A 33 0.15 -9.01 8.73
CA PHE A 33 -0.64 -7.78 8.68
C PHE A 33 -2.15 -8.04 8.50
N VAL A 34 -2.57 -9.28 8.27
CA VAL A 34 -4.01 -9.61 8.15
C VAL A 34 -4.62 -9.69 9.56
N PRO A 35 -5.67 -8.92 9.87
CA PRO A 35 -6.32 -8.98 11.17
C PRO A 35 -6.83 -10.38 11.51
N GLY A 36 -6.71 -10.81 12.77
CA GLY A 36 -7.00 -12.18 13.20
C GLY A 36 -8.46 -12.64 13.01
N PHE A 37 -9.40 -11.72 12.80
CA PHE A 37 -10.79 -12.05 12.46
C PHE A 37 -11.01 -12.37 10.98
N ILE A 38 -9.99 -12.19 10.12
CA ILE A 38 -10.05 -12.51 8.69
C ILE A 38 -9.36 -13.86 8.46
N PRO A 39 -10.07 -14.87 7.91
CA PRO A 39 -9.47 -16.18 7.65
C PRO A 39 -8.52 -16.14 6.45
N PHE A 40 -7.66 -17.17 6.36
CA PHE A 40 -6.73 -17.39 5.23
C PHE A 40 -5.75 -16.22 4.99
N PRO A 41 -4.92 -15.85 5.97
CA PRO A 41 -4.06 -14.66 5.87
C PRO A 41 -3.09 -14.68 4.67
N TYR A 42 -2.58 -15.86 4.29
CA TYR A 42 -1.74 -16.02 3.11
C TYR A 42 -2.48 -15.74 1.80
N PHE A 43 -3.77 -16.10 1.70
CA PHE A 43 -4.57 -15.78 0.51
C PHE A 43 -4.64 -14.27 0.32
N TRP A 44 -4.97 -13.53 1.39
CA TRP A 44 -5.06 -12.07 1.33
C TRP A 44 -3.72 -11.41 1.01
N ASN A 45 -2.60 -11.93 1.54
CA ASN A 45 -1.27 -11.47 1.15
C ASN A 45 -1.04 -11.58 -0.37
N TYR A 46 -1.30 -12.75 -0.96
CA TYR A 46 -1.09 -12.93 -2.40
C TYR A 46 -2.12 -12.18 -3.25
N PHE A 47 -3.36 -12.11 -2.80
CA PHE A 47 -4.41 -11.33 -3.45
C PHE A 47 -4.05 -9.84 -3.49
N THR A 48 -3.55 -9.28 -2.39
CA THR A 48 -3.02 -7.92 -2.35
C THR A 48 -1.88 -7.73 -3.36
N ALA A 49 -0.95 -8.69 -3.46
CA ALA A 49 0.13 -8.61 -4.46
C ALA A 49 -0.43 -8.48 -5.89
N VAL A 50 -1.45 -9.27 -6.24
CA VAL A 50 -2.14 -9.18 -7.53
C VAL A 50 -2.80 -7.82 -7.72
N CYS A 51 -3.50 -7.30 -6.71
CA CYS A 51 -4.11 -5.97 -6.75
C CYS A 51 -3.07 -4.86 -6.99
N ILE A 52 -1.90 -4.94 -6.36
CA ILE A 52 -0.81 -3.98 -6.57
C ILE A 52 -0.29 -4.04 -8.01
N VAL A 53 -0.13 -5.25 -8.58
CA VAL A 53 0.27 -5.42 -9.99
C VAL A 53 -0.79 -4.82 -10.93
N LEU A 54 -2.07 -5.10 -10.69
CA LEU A 54 -3.16 -4.54 -11.49
C LEU A 54 -3.21 -3.01 -11.40
N PHE A 55 -2.98 -2.45 -10.21
CA PHE A 55 -2.84 -1.00 -10.02
C PHE A 55 -1.71 -0.44 -10.90
N MET A 56 -0.52 -1.03 -10.86
CA MET A 56 0.62 -0.56 -11.67
C MET A 56 0.33 -0.63 -13.17
N ILE A 57 -0.22 -1.75 -13.65
CA ILE A 57 -0.59 -1.92 -15.05
C ILE A 57 -1.62 -0.87 -15.47
N SER A 58 -2.67 -0.68 -14.66
CA SER A 58 -3.73 0.30 -14.92
C SER A 58 -3.18 1.73 -14.99
N ALA A 59 -2.35 2.11 -14.01
CA ALA A 59 -1.72 3.43 -13.93
C ALA A 59 -0.79 3.72 -15.14
N VAL A 60 0.03 2.74 -15.54
CA VAL A 60 0.95 2.89 -16.68
C VAL A 60 0.20 2.93 -18.01
N ALA A 61 -0.79 2.06 -18.18
CA ALA A 61 -1.62 1.98 -19.39
C ALA A 61 -2.62 3.14 -19.53
N ALA A 62 -2.81 3.94 -18.48
CA ALA A 62 -3.83 4.99 -18.40
C ALA A 62 -5.25 4.49 -18.71
N LYS A 63 -5.56 3.25 -18.26
CA LYS A 63 -6.87 2.59 -18.42
C LYS A 63 -7.36 2.19 -17.04
N TYR A 64 -8.54 2.68 -16.66
CA TYR A 64 -9.06 2.61 -15.29
C TYR A 64 -8.11 3.22 -14.25
N ASP A 65 -7.14 4.04 -14.68
CA ASP A 65 -6.06 4.55 -13.84
C ASP A 65 -6.59 5.35 -12.65
N LYS A 66 -7.58 6.21 -12.87
CA LYS A 66 -8.20 7.00 -11.80
C LYS A 66 -8.84 6.10 -10.74
N LEU A 67 -9.62 5.10 -11.16
CA LEU A 67 -10.21 4.12 -10.25
C LEU A 67 -9.13 3.37 -9.49
N ALA A 68 -8.08 2.91 -10.17
CA ALA A 68 -6.97 2.18 -9.55
C ALA A 68 -6.22 3.04 -8.52
N TYR A 69 -5.91 4.30 -8.83
CA TYR A 69 -5.31 5.24 -7.87
C TYR A 69 -6.21 5.47 -6.66
N THR A 70 -7.52 5.66 -6.86
CA THR A 70 -8.48 5.84 -5.76
C THR A 70 -8.58 4.59 -4.87
N LEU A 71 -8.72 3.40 -5.47
CA LEU A 71 -8.79 2.15 -4.69
C LEU A 71 -7.49 1.87 -3.94
N MET A 72 -6.34 2.13 -4.57
CA MET A 72 -5.05 2.01 -3.91
C MET A 72 -4.92 3.02 -2.76
N ALA A 73 -5.42 4.26 -2.92
CA ALA A 73 -5.43 5.24 -1.84
C ALA A 73 -6.28 4.78 -0.66
N VAL A 74 -7.49 4.27 -0.93
CA VAL A 74 -8.37 3.69 0.10
C VAL A 74 -7.68 2.52 0.78
N TYR A 75 -7.06 1.61 0.04
CA TYR A 75 -6.33 0.48 0.60
C TYR A 75 -5.20 0.93 1.54
N VAL A 76 -4.34 1.86 1.11
CA VAL A 76 -3.22 2.36 1.93
C VAL A 76 -3.72 3.09 3.18
N LEU A 77 -4.83 3.84 3.07
CA LEU A 77 -5.47 4.48 4.21
C LEU A 77 -6.04 3.45 5.19
N LEU A 78 -6.69 2.39 4.70
CA LEU A 78 -7.16 1.29 5.53
C LEU A 78 -5.99 0.58 6.23
N MET A 79 -4.84 0.41 5.58
CA MET A 79 -3.64 -0.14 6.24
C MET A 79 -3.16 0.75 7.40
N ALA A 80 -3.24 2.08 7.25
CA ALA A 80 -2.91 3.00 8.34
C ALA A 80 -3.86 2.83 9.53
N ILE A 81 -5.17 2.78 9.26
CA ILE A 81 -6.22 2.76 10.29
C ILE A 81 -6.35 1.39 10.96
N LEU A 82 -6.43 0.33 10.18
CA LEU A 82 -6.76 -1.01 10.67
C LEU A 82 -5.53 -1.76 11.18
N ILE A 83 -4.33 -1.42 10.69
CA ILE A 83 -3.12 -2.18 11.01
C ILE A 83 -2.09 -1.34 11.76
N HIS A 84 -1.58 -0.26 11.18
CA HIS A 84 -0.46 0.47 11.77
C HIS A 84 -0.85 1.23 13.04
N ILE A 85 -2.05 1.83 13.10
CA ILE A 85 -2.55 2.46 14.33
C ILE A 85 -2.65 1.44 15.49
N PRO A 86 -3.39 0.31 15.38
CA PRO A 86 -3.43 -0.69 16.44
C PRO A 86 -2.05 -1.21 16.86
N ARG A 87 -1.17 -1.47 15.89
CA ARG A 87 0.18 -1.99 16.18
C ARG A 87 1.07 -0.95 16.87
N SER A 88 0.97 0.33 16.52
CA SER A 88 1.68 1.40 17.25
C SER A 88 1.26 1.52 18.72
N MET A 89 0.03 1.09 19.05
CA MET A 89 -0.48 1.02 20.43
C MET A 89 -0.17 -0.32 21.12
N GLY A 90 0.56 -1.23 20.46
CA GLY A 90 0.94 -2.54 20.98
C GLY A 90 -0.06 -3.67 20.75
N HIS A 91 -1.15 -3.43 20.00
CA HIS A 91 -2.11 -4.49 19.66
C HIS A 91 -1.64 -5.32 18.46
N GLY A 92 -1.83 -6.64 18.50
CA GLY A 92 -1.55 -7.52 17.36
C GLY A 92 -0.07 -7.70 17.01
N ILE A 93 0.86 -7.15 17.81
CA ILE A 93 2.28 -7.50 17.73
C ILE A 93 2.44 -8.89 18.38
N VAL A 94 2.34 -9.95 17.58
CA VAL A 94 2.66 -11.31 18.04
C VAL A 94 4.17 -11.40 18.22
N VAL A 95 4.60 -11.66 19.45
CA VAL A 95 5.97 -11.59 20.00
C VAL A 95 6.93 -12.66 19.44
N GLU A 96 6.57 -13.38 18.38
CA GLU A 96 7.34 -14.57 17.97
C GLU A 96 8.33 -14.33 16.83
N SER A 97 8.25 -13.26 16.04
CA SER A 97 9.06 -13.17 14.81
C SER A 97 10.01 -11.98 14.64
N MET A 98 10.14 -11.05 15.59
CA MET A 98 11.16 -9.99 15.47
C MET A 98 11.83 -9.72 16.81
N MET A 99 13.03 -10.27 16.96
CA MET A 99 13.99 -10.00 18.02
C MET A 99 14.43 -8.52 17.97
N ALA A 100 13.63 -7.60 18.53
CA ALA A 100 14.04 -6.25 18.90
C ALA A 100 12.93 -5.56 19.74
N ASN A 101 13.34 -4.89 20.81
CA ASN A 101 12.57 -3.99 21.67
C ASN A 101 11.16 -3.58 21.17
N ALA A 102 10.09 -3.98 21.87
CA ALA A 102 8.71 -3.64 21.53
C ALA A 102 8.46 -2.14 21.31
N ALA A 103 9.18 -1.27 22.02
CA ALA A 103 9.12 0.18 21.82
C ALA A 103 9.62 0.59 20.42
N ARG A 104 10.68 -0.06 19.91
CA ARG A 104 11.19 0.18 18.56
C ARG A 104 10.18 -0.21 17.49
N GLU A 105 9.52 -1.36 17.65
CA GLU A 105 8.49 -1.80 16.69
C GLU A 105 7.29 -0.85 16.69
N GLN A 106 6.84 -0.41 17.86
CA GLN A 106 5.78 0.61 17.96
C GLN A 106 6.17 1.93 17.28
N GLU A 107 7.42 2.40 17.43
CA GLU A 107 7.96 3.56 16.72
C GLU A 107 7.96 3.36 15.19
N LEU A 108 8.36 2.18 14.71
CA LEU A 108 8.34 1.86 13.27
C LEU A 108 6.91 1.85 12.72
N GLU A 109 5.95 1.36 13.50
CA GLU A 109 4.54 1.40 13.13
C GLU A 109 4.00 2.82 13.09
N MET A 110 4.41 3.70 14.02
CA MET A 110 4.11 5.13 13.93
C MET A 110 4.62 5.75 12.63
N ILE A 111 5.86 5.43 12.23
CA ILE A 111 6.42 5.88 10.94
C ILE A 111 5.58 5.39 9.76
N ASN A 112 5.08 4.15 9.82
CA ASN A 112 4.23 3.59 8.77
C ASN A 112 2.88 4.32 8.67
N ILE A 113 2.30 4.81 9.77
CA ILE A 113 1.08 5.63 9.74
C ILE A 113 1.32 6.89 8.89
N PHE A 114 2.37 7.65 9.21
CA PHE A 114 2.69 8.89 8.47
C PHE A 114 3.06 8.62 7.01
N ARG A 115 3.80 7.53 6.75
CA ARG A 115 4.09 7.08 5.38
C ARG A 115 2.81 6.80 4.61
N ASN A 116 1.86 6.07 5.19
CA ASN A 116 0.62 5.73 4.52
C ASN A 116 -0.26 6.96 4.28
N ILE A 117 -0.31 7.92 5.21
CA ILE A 117 -1.01 9.20 4.99
C ILE A 117 -0.39 9.96 3.81
N MET A 118 0.94 10.07 3.78
CA MET A 118 1.66 10.72 2.68
C MET A 118 1.39 10.05 1.32
N VAL A 119 1.49 8.71 1.28
CA VAL A 119 1.25 7.92 0.06
C VAL A 119 -0.21 8.00 -0.36
N THR A 120 -1.16 8.00 0.58
CA THR A 120 -2.59 8.21 0.30
C THR A 120 -2.82 9.57 -0.36
N GLY A 121 -2.25 10.64 0.18
CA GLY A 121 -2.33 11.98 -0.41
C GLY A 121 -1.76 12.03 -1.83
N ALA A 122 -0.61 11.40 -2.04
CA ALA A 122 0.00 11.29 -3.37
C ALA A 122 -0.89 10.50 -4.35
N LEU A 123 -1.44 9.35 -3.94
CA LEU A 123 -2.34 8.54 -4.77
C LEU A 123 -3.60 9.32 -5.16
N LEU A 124 -4.22 10.05 -4.23
CA LEU A 124 -5.39 10.91 -4.51
C LEU A 124 -5.02 12.09 -5.41
N GLY A 125 -3.86 12.71 -5.22
CA GLY A 125 -3.33 13.73 -6.12
C GLY A 125 -3.13 13.21 -7.54
N PHE A 126 -2.55 12.02 -7.69
CA PHE A 126 -2.39 11.37 -8.98
C PHE A 126 -3.75 11.00 -9.61
N ALA A 127 -4.71 10.50 -8.82
CA ALA A 127 -6.07 10.25 -9.29
C ALA A 127 -6.73 11.53 -9.82
N LYS A 128 -6.52 12.68 -9.16
CA LYS A 128 -7.16 13.94 -9.53
C LYS A 128 -6.49 14.63 -10.72
N TYR A 129 -5.16 14.66 -10.75
CA TYR A 129 -4.40 15.55 -11.64
C TYR A 129 -3.59 14.83 -12.72
N VAL A 130 -3.28 13.54 -12.55
CA VAL A 130 -2.44 12.77 -13.48
C VAL A 130 -3.24 11.74 -14.27
N ALA A 131 -4.20 11.08 -13.61
CA ALA A 131 -5.03 10.05 -14.20
C ALA A 131 -5.96 10.62 -15.28
N LYS A 132 -6.21 9.83 -16.32
CA LYS A 132 -6.94 10.25 -17.52
C LYS A 132 -8.30 9.59 -17.67
N ASP A 133 -8.47 8.38 -17.17
CA ASP A 133 -9.70 7.61 -17.31
C ASP A 133 -10.79 8.20 -16.40
N LYS A 134 -11.98 8.43 -16.97
CA LYS A 134 -13.16 9.00 -16.29
C LYS A 134 -14.38 8.08 -16.34
N ARG A 135 -14.21 6.81 -16.73
CA ARG A 135 -15.34 5.89 -16.94
C ARG A 135 -16.13 5.60 -15.68
N ILE A 136 -15.49 5.62 -14.51
CA ILE A 136 -16.09 5.25 -13.23
C ILE A 136 -16.11 6.42 -12.23
N ILE A 137 -15.05 7.23 -12.18
CA ILE A 137 -14.91 8.36 -11.25
C ILE A 137 -14.60 9.62 -12.07
N GLY A 138 -15.34 10.71 -11.82
CA GLY A 138 -15.31 11.97 -12.58
C GLY A 138 -14.02 12.78 -12.48
#